data_AF-A0A7S3S2Q8-F1
#
_entry.id   AF-A0A7S3S2Q8-F1
#
_cell.length_a   1.000
_cell.length_b   1.000
_cell.length_c   1.000
_cell.angle_alpha   90.00
_cell.angle_beta   90.00
_cell.angle_gamma   90.00
#
_symmetry.space_group_name_H-M   'P 1'
#
loop_
_entity.id
_entity.type
_entity.pdbx_description
1 polymer ?
#
loop_
_entity_poly.entity_id
_entity_poly.type
_entity_poly.pdbx_seq_one_letter_code
_entity_poly.pdbx_strand_id
1 'polypeptide(L)'
;LVRGVEDNGCLRYVRGSAAGGVRAHHYSGVIGFSQTLDAAADAADAQNEFALPAAPGDLLLHTAMMVHRADANLSERPRRAIGAIFYGASARIDAAYAAKQADIHRRARTLPGQQGSVALAADP
;
A
#
# COMPACT_ATOMS: atom_id res chain seq x y z
N LEU A 1 5.32 -14.59 12.48
CA LEU A 1 5.64 -13.81 11.25
C LEU A 1 6.74 -14.57 10.51
N VAL A 2 6.78 -14.54 9.18
CA VAL A 2 7.87 -15.17 8.39
C VAL A 2 8.73 -14.08 7.77
N ARG A 3 9.97 -14.42 7.41
CA ARG A 3 10.87 -13.48 6.73
C ARG A 3 10.25 -13.04 5.39
N GLY A 4 10.06 -11.74 5.19
CA GLY A 4 9.80 -11.16 3.88
C GLY A 4 11.08 -11.22 3.04
N VAL A 5 11.01 -11.82 1.87
CA VAL A 5 12.07 -11.94 0.86
C VAL A 5 11.47 -11.68 -0.52
N GLU A 6 12.28 -11.56 -1.56
CA GLU A 6 11.76 -11.19 -2.89
C GLU A 6 10.75 -12.21 -3.45
N ASP A 7 11.01 -13.51 -3.28
CA ASP A 7 10.12 -14.58 -3.78
C ASP A 7 8.72 -14.57 -3.16
N ASN A 8 8.57 -14.01 -1.96
CA ASN A 8 7.31 -13.94 -1.23
C ASN A 8 6.68 -12.53 -1.21
N GLY A 9 7.18 -11.65 -2.08
CA GLY A 9 6.66 -10.31 -2.28
C GLY A 9 6.93 -9.37 -1.12
N CYS A 10 8.17 -9.35 -0.61
CA CYS A 10 8.58 -8.33 0.38
C CYS A 10 8.35 -6.91 -0.13
N LEU A 11 8.34 -5.94 0.80
CA LEU A 11 8.15 -4.55 0.42
C LEU A 11 9.35 -4.04 -0.38
N ARG A 12 9.04 -3.28 -1.42
CA ARG A 12 9.99 -2.55 -2.24
C ARG A 12 9.72 -1.07 -2.09
N TYR A 13 10.77 -0.28 -2.20
CA TYR A 13 10.72 1.16 -2.03
C TYR A 13 11.51 1.87 -3.13
N VAL A 14 11.11 3.08 -3.48
CA VAL A 14 11.85 3.94 -4.41
C VAL A 14 12.68 4.95 -3.64
N ARG A 15 14.00 4.93 -3.84
CA ARG A 15 14.94 5.84 -3.18
C ARG A 15 14.64 7.29 -3.54
N GLY A 16 14.56 8.15 -2.52
CA GLY A 16 14.37 9.59 -2.69
C GLY A 16 12.94 10.03 -3.01
N SER A 17 11.99 9.12 -3.19
CA SER A 17 10.63 9.48 -3.64
C SER A 17 9.84 10.31 -2.63
N ALA A 18 10.21 10.26 -1.34
CA ALA A 18 9.50 10.98 -0.28
C ALA A 18 9.53 12.51 -0.45
N ALA A 19 10.50 13.05 -1.19
CA ALA A 19 10.63 14.49 -1.43
C ALA A 19 9.73 15.01 -2.56
N GLY A 20 9.17 14.12 -3.40
CA GLY A 20 8.43 14.48 -4.61
C GLY A 20 6.97 14.87 -4.40
N GLY A 21 6.45 14.81 -3.17
CA GLY A 21 5.04 15.02 -2.88
C GLY A 21 4.12 13.92 -3.42
N VAL A 22 2.81 14.18 -3.43
CA VAL A 22 1.82 13.21 -3.92
C VAL A 22 1.87 13.11 -5.44
N ARG A 23 2.19 11.92 -5.97
CA ARG A 23 2.18 11.62 -7.40
C ARG A 23 0.79 11.25 -7.89
N ALA A 24 0.51 11.47 -9.16
CA ALA A 24 -0.74 11.00 -9.78
C ALA A 24 -0.84 9.47 -9.68
N HIS A 25 -2.00 8.99 -9.23
CA HIS A 25 -2.29 7.56 -9.03
C HIS A 25 -3.74 7.28 -9.37
N HIS A 26 -4.03 6.04 -9.71
CA HIS A 26 -5.38 5.58 -10.03
C HIS A 26 -5.73 4.33 -9.24
N TYR A 27 -7.00 3.95 -9.26
CA TYR A 27 -7.47 2.74 -8.61
C TYR A 27 -6.85 1.49 -9.26
N SER A 28 -6.20 0.63 -8.47
CA SER A 28 -5.43 -0.51 -9.00
C SER A 28 -6.27 -1.72 -9.42
N GLY A 29 -7.50 -1.86 -8.89
CA GLY A 29 -8.27 -3.10 -9.02
C GLY A 29 -7.77 -4.28 -8.18
N VAL A 30 -6.80 -4.08 -7.29
CA VAL A 30 -6.20 -5.15 -6.46
C VAL A 30 -6.70 -5.04 -5.02
N ILE A 31 -7.26 -6.14 -4.49
CA ILE A 31 -7.73 -6.22 -3.10
C ILE A 31 -6.56 -5.95 -2.14
N GLY A 32 -6.78 -5.01 -1.20
CA GLY A 32 -5.76 -4.63 -0.23
C GLY A 32 -4.71 -3.63 -0.75
N PHE A 33 -4.75 -3.25 -2.03
CA PHE A 33 -3.81 -2.31 -2.64
C PHE A 33 -4.57 -1.23 -3.42
N SER A 34 -5.27 -0.31 -2.75
CA SER A 34 -6.26 0.58 -3.41
C SER A 34 -5.76 1.44 -4.58
N GLN A 35 -4.46 1.75 -4.66
CA GLN A 35 -3.91 2.75 -5.58
C GLN A 35 -2.64 2.23 -6.25
N THR A 36 -2.41 2.65 -7.49
CA THR A 36 -1.20 2.36 -8.27
C THR A 36 -0.74 3.59 -9.05
N LEU A 37 0.56 3.67 -9.29
CA LEU A 37 1.15 4.60 -10.26
C LEU A 37 0.95 4.06 -11.69
N ASP A 38 1.18 4.91 -12.68
CA ASP A 38 1.17 4.47 -14.09
C ASP A 38 2.49 3.80 -14.49
N ALA A 39 2.46 3.11 -15.63
CA ALA A 39 3.62 2.36 -16.12
C ALA A 39 4.83 3.26 -16.43
N ALA A 40 4.61 4.54 -16.79
CA ALA A 40 5.69 5.47 -17.06
C ALA A 40 6.41 5.89 -15.77
N ALA A 41 5.64 6.13 -14.70
CA ALA A 41 6.14 6.37 -13.36
C ALA A 41 6.93 5.17 -12.82
N ASP A 42 6.42 3.95 -13.00
CA ASP A 42 7.12 2.73 -12.61
C ASP A 42 8.45 2.57 -13.38
N ALA A 43 8.44 2.81 -14.70
CA ALA A 43 9.65 2.75 -15.51
C ALA A 43 10.71 3.79 -15.08
N ALA A 44 10.27 4.99 -14.72
CA ALA A 44 11.17 6.05 -14.22
C ALA A 44 11.76 5.71 -12.83
N ASP A 45 11.01 4.98 -12.01
CA ASP A 45 11.43 4.62 -10.65
C ASP A 45 12.33 3.37 -10.62
N ALA A 46 12.31 2.54 -11.67
CA ALA A 46 12.92 1.21 -11.70
C ALA A 46 14.40 1.18 -11.26
N GLN A 47 15.21 2.17 -11.66
CA GLN A 47 16.63 2.24 -11.30
C GLN A 47 16.87 2.61 -9.82
N ASN A 48 15.88 3.24 -9.18
CA ASN A 48 15.95 3.69 -7.79
C ASN A 48 15.19 2.77 -6.84
N GLU A 49 14.50 1.75 -7.37
CA GLU A 49 13.78 0.77 -6.58
C GLU A 49 14.73 -0.22 -5.90
N PHE A 50 14.44 -0.55 -4.65
CA PHE A 50 15.13 -1.61 -3.92
C PHE A 50 14.15 -2.42 -3.08
N ALA A 51 14.40 -3.72 -2.98
CA ALA A 51 13.71 -4.60 -2.04
C ALA A 51 14.23 -4.40 -0.62
N LEU A 52 13.33 -4.50 0.35
CA LEU A 52 13.67 -4.47 1.77
C LEU A 52 13.14 -5.73 2.47
N PRO A 53 13.91 -6.83 2.44
CA PRO A 53 13.62 -8.02 3.21
C PRO A 53 13.53 -7.72 4.70
N ALA A 54 12.62 -8.39 5.41
CA ALA A 54 12.39 -8.20 6.83
C ALA A 54 12.26 -9.56 7.53
N ALA A 55 12.90 -9.74 8.67
CA ALA A 55 12.77 -10.93 9.51
C ALA A 55 11.53 -10.81 10.44
N PRO A 56 11.07 -11.93 11.02
CA PRO A 56 10.06 -11.89 12.07
C PRO A 56 10.52 -11.02 13.24
N GLY A 57 9.73 -10.01 13.60
CA GLY A 57 10.06 -9.06 14.66
C GLY A 57 10.66 -7.74 14.15
N ASP A 58 11.07 -7.66 12.88
CA ASP A 58 11.52 -6.41 12.29
C ASP A 58 10.35 -5.43 12.12
N LEU A 59 10.64 -4.15 12.34
CA LEU A 59 9.73 -3.05 12.12
C LEU A 59 10.20 -2.23 10.92
N LEU A 60 9.36 -2.15 9.89
CA LEU A 60 9.59 -1.29 8.73
C LEU A 60 8.80 0.01 8.89
N LEU A 61 9.48 1.15 8.87
CA LEU A 61 8.87 2.47 8.90
C LEU A 61 9.18 3.22 7.61
N HIS A 62 8.18 3.90 7.06
CA HIS A 62 8.34 4.79 5.92
C HIS A 62 7.39 5.99 6.06
N THR A 63 7.76 7.11 5.46
CA THR A 63 6.89 8.29 5.41
C THR A 63 5.75 8.06 4.43
N ALA A 64 4.60 8.69 4.64
CA ALA A 64 3.44 8.56 3.75
C ALA A 64 3.71 8.92 2.26
N MET A 65 4.73 9.73 1.99
CA MET A 65 5.13 10.12 0.62
C MET A 65 6.10 9.13 -0.05
N MET A 66 6.56 8.11 0.67
CA MET A 66 7.50 7.14 0.11
C MET A 66 6.74 6.14 -0.78
N VAL A 67 7.12 6.07 -2.06
CA VAL A 67 6.58 5.12 -3.00
C VAL A 67 7.05 3.74 -2.56
N HIS A 68 6.08 2.84 -2.40
CA HIS A 68 6.32 1.48 -1.99
C HIS A 68 5.32 0.54 -2.66
N ARG A 69 5.75 -0.69 -2.91
CA ARG A 69 4.90 -1.75 -3.46
C ARG A 69 5.29 -3.09 -2.88
N ALA A 70 4.44 -4.08 -3.12
CA ALA A 70 4.75 -5.49 -2.88
C ALA A 70 4.44 -6.26 -4.16
N ASP A 71 5.32 -7.20 -4.50
CA ASP A 71 5.05 -8.16 -5.57
C ASP A 71 4.04 -9.23 -5.14
N ALA A 72 3.51 -9.95 -6.13
CA ALA A 72 2.76 -11.17 -5.88
C ALA A 72 3.63 -12.16 -5.07
N ASN A 73 3.02 -12.85 -4.12
CA ASN A 73 3.69 -13.95 -3.44
C ASN A 73 3.73 -15.16 -4.37
N LEU A 74 4.92 -15.48 -4.89
CA LEU A 74 5.14 -16.61 -5.78
C LEU A 74 5.55 -17.88 -5.02
N SER A 75 5.64 -17.81 -3.69
CA SER A 75 6.00 -18.92 -2.81
C SER A 75 4.77 -19.57 -2.18
N GLU A 76 4.96 -20.78 -1.64
CA GLU A 76 3.91 -21.49 -0.87
C GLU A 76 3.73 -20.94 0.55
N ARG A 77 4.61 -20.02 1.00
CA ARG A 77 4.63 -19.53 2.37
C ARG A 77 3.86 -18.21 2.47
N PRO A 78 2.86 -18.09 3.36
CA PRO A 78 2.11 -16.85 3.50
C PRO A 78 2.98 -15.77 4.16
N ARG A 79 3.08 -14.60 3.53
CA ARG A 79 3.66 -13.39 4.13
C ARG A 79 2.62 -12.69 4.98
N ARG A 80 2.82 -12.68 6.30
CA ARG A 80 1.94 -11.98 7.27
C ARG A 80 2.65 -10.76 7.83
N ALA A 81 1.93 -9.67 7.98
CA ALA A 81 2.41 -8.42 8.60
C ALA A 81 1.25 -7.75 9.37
N ILE A 82 1.60 -6.91 10.33
CA ILE A 82 0.68 -6.01 11.00
C ILE A 82 1.06 -4.60 10.57
N GLY A 83 0.09 -3.84 10.06
CA GLY A 83 0.27 -2.46 9.64
C GLY A 83 -0.39 -1.50 10.61
N ALA A 84 0.26 -0.38 10.89
CA ALA A 84 -0.31 0.75 11.60
C ALA A 84 0.07 2.05 10.87
N ILE A 85 -0.84 3.02 10.88
CA ILE A 85 -0.61 4.36 10.31
C ILE A 85 -0.55 5.33 11.48
N PHE A 86 0.50 6.13 11.54
CA PHE A 86 0.70 7.14 12.58
C PHE A 86 0.54 8.53 11.98
N TYR A 87 -0.23 9.37 12.66
CA TYR A 87 -0.42 10.77 12.31
C TYR A 87 0.20 11.66 13.38
N GLY A 88 0.81 12.76 12.96
CA GLY A 88 1.25 13.79 13.90
C GLY A 88 0.04 14.44 14.59
N ALA A 89 0.20 14.92 15.82
CA ALA A 89 -0.88 15.57 16.56
C ALA A 89 -1.47 16.79 15.85
N SER A 90 -0.70 17.45 14.98
CA SER A 90 -1.13 18.58 14.16
C SER A 90 -1.80 18.19 12.84
N ALA A 91 -1.89 16.89 12.53
CA ALA A 91 -2.50 16.43 11.28
C ALA A 91 -4.00 16.77 11.26
N ARG A 92 -4.47 17.19 10.09
CA ARG A 92 -5.88 17.47 9.84
C ARG A 92 -6.35 16.58 8.69
N ILE A 93 -7.57 16.07 8.81
CA ILE A 93 -8.19 15.29 7.74
C ILE A 93 -8.48 16.24 6.56
N ASP A 94 -8.07 15.84 5.36
CA ASP A 94 -8.39 16.55 4.13
C ASP A 94 -9.91 16.46 3.86
N ALA A 95 -10.53 17.58 3.48
CA ALA A 95 -11.96 17.63 3.16
C ALA A 95 -12.37 16.64 2.05
N ALA A 96 -11.46 16.31 1.12
CA ALA A 96 -11.69 15.35 0.05
C ALA A 96 -11.58 13.88 0.50
N TYR A 97 -11.08 13.61 1.72
CA TYR A 97 -10.80 12.26 2.20
C TYR A 97 -12.04 11.35 2.16
N ALA A 98 -13.17 11.82 2.69
CA ALA A 98 -14.39 11.02 2.77
C ALA A 98 -14.91 10.61 1.38
N ALA A 99 -14.91 11.54 0.42
CA ALA A 99 -15.31 11.26 -0.95
C ALA A 99 -14.37 10.26 -1.64
N LYS A 100 -13.06 10.41 -1.44
CA LYS A 100 -12.05 9.46 -1.96
C LYS A 100 -12.23 8.05 -1.38
N GLN A 101 -12.44 7.94 -0.07
CA GLN A 101 -12.69 6.64 0.58
C GLN A 101 -13.99 5.99 0.10
N ALA A 102 -15.05 6.77 -0.08
CA ALA A 102 -16.32 6.25 -0.61
C ALA A 102 -16.16 5.70 -2.03
N ASP A 103 -15.40 6.36 -2.91
CA ASP A 103 -15.10 5.85 -4.25
C ASP A 103 -14.29 4.55 -4.20
N ILE A 104 -13.22 4.50 -3.40
CA ILE A 104 -12.40 3.30 -3.24
C ILE A 104 -13.24 2.12 -2.75
N HIS A 105 -14.05 2.32 -1.70
CA HIS A 105 -14.92 1.25 -1.18
C HIS A 105 -15.98 0.82 -2.19
N ARG A 106 -16.58 1.75 -2.93
CA ARG A 106 -17.54 1.42 -3.99
C ARG A 106 -16.90 0.54 -5.06
N ARG A 107 -15.69 0.87 -5.52
CA ARG A 107 -14.94 0.08 -6.51
C ARG A 107 -14.43 -1.25 -5.94
N ALA A 108 -14.06 -1.29 -4.66
CA ALA A 108 -13.58 -2.52 -4.02
C ALA A 108 -14.67 -3.60 -3.93
N ARG A 109 -15.93 -3.20 -3.71
CA ARG A 109 -17.09 -4.11 -3.66
C ARG A 109 -17.34 -4.85 -4.98
N THR A 110 -16.88 -4.33 -6.11
CA THR A 110 -17.03 -4.99 -7.41
C THR A 110 -15.92 -6.02 -7.67
N LEU A 111 -14.88 -6.08 -6.84
CA LEU A 111 -13.78 -7.02 -7.03
C LEU A 111 -14.18 -8.46 -6.64
N PRO A 112 -13.81 -9.47 -7.44
CA PRO A 112 -13.99 -10.87 -7.07
C PRO A 112 -13.34 -11.19 -5.72
N GLY A 113 -14.07 -11.78 -4.78
CA GLY A 113 -13.57 -12.11 -3.43
C GLY A 113 -13.81 -11.04 -2.34
N GLN A 114 -14.31 -9.85 -2.69
CA GLN A 114 -14.78 -8.83 -1.72
C GLN A 114 -16.30 -8.85 -1.48
N GLN A 115 -17.04 -9.68 -2.23
CA GLN A 115 -18.51 -9.67 -2.31
C GLN A 115 -19.23 -10.26 -1.07
N GLY A 116 -18.52 -10.46 0.05
CA GLY A 116 -19.06 -11.05 1.29
C GLY A 116 -18.59 -10.40 2.60
N SER A 117 -17.78 -9.34 2.57
CA SER A 117 -17.41 -8.65 3.81
C SER A 117 -18.51 -7.67 4.21
N VAL A 118 -19.27 -8.02 5.24
CA VAL A 118 -20.22 -7.14 5.93
C VAL A 118 -19.51 -5.83 6.29
N ALA A 119 -20.15 -4.71 5.99
CA ALA A 119 -19.69 -3.39 6.39
C ALA A 119 -19.56 -3.37 7.92
N LEU A 120 -18.32 -3.32 8.43
CA LEU A 120 -18.11 -2.79 9.77
C LEU A 120 -18.52 -1.32 9.69
N ALA A 121 -19.62 -1.00 10.35
CA ALA A 121 -20.09 0.37 10.50
C ALA A 121 -18.92 1.22 11.00
N ALA A 122 -18.74 2.39 10.39
CA ALA A 122 -17.90 3.42 10.96
C ALA A 122 -18.55 3.84 12.29
N ASP A 123 -17.93 3.46 13.41
CA ASP A 123 -18.29 4.03 14.71
C ASP A 123 -17.83 5.49 14.77
N PRO A 124 -18.56 6.33 15.53
CA PRO A 124 -18.56 7.80 15.42
C PRO A 124 -17.26 8.49 15.83
#